data_AF-X0VJZ6-F1
#
_entry.id   AF-X0VJZ6-F1
#
_cell.length_a   1.000
_cell.length_b   1.000
_cell.length_c   1.000
_cell.angle_alpha   90.00
_cell.angle_beta   90.00
_cell.angle_gamma   90.00
#
_symmetry.space_group_name_H-M   'P 1'
#
loop_
_entity.id
_entity.type
_entity.pdbx_description
1 polymer ?
#
loop_
_entity_poly.entity_id
_entity_poly.type
_entity_poly.pdbx_seq_one_letter_code
_entity_poly.pdbx_strand_id
1 'polypeptide(L)' 'MYKQNLFTVLTDHVKPHVLKRNNKSKKWEYGYNKEHDIVVISKTGQIGDVYEIQNLKIALPPFKGK' A
#
# COMPACT_ATOMS: atom_id res chain seq x y z
N MET A 1 5.64 -28.99 -8.04
CA MET A 1 4.96 -28.01 -8.92
C MET A 1 5.07 -26.64 -8.29
N TYR A 2 5.45 -25.62 -9.07
CA TYR A 2 5.52 -24.25 -8.57
C TYR A 2 4.10 -23.69 -8.41
N LYS A 3 3.74 -23.22 -7.22
CA LYS A 3 2.45 -22.58 -6.95
C LYS A 3 2.61 -21.08 -7.14
N GLN A 4 2.21 -20.59 -8.31
CA GLN A 4 2.26 -19.16 -8.61
C GLN A 4 1.05 -18.46 -7.96
N ASN A 5 1.31 -17.65 -6.93
CA ASN A 5 0.32 -16.70 -6.42
C ASN A 5 0.40 -15.41 -7.26
N LEU A 6 -0.75 -14.91 -7.70
CA LEU A 6 -0.82 -13.66 -8.48
C LEU A 6 -0.39 -12.44 -7.66
N PHE A 7 -0.79 -12.41 -6.39
CA PHE A 7 -0.42 -11.37 -5.44
C PHE A 7 -0.49 -11.91 -4.01
N THR A 8 0.15 -11.19 -3.09
CA THR A 8 0.04 -11.38 -1.63
C THR A 8 -0.41 -10.07 -1.01
N VAL A 9 -1.27 -10.11 0.00
CA VAL A 9 -1.62 -8.92 0.78
C VAL A 9 -0.65 -8.81 1.95
N LEU A 10 0.06 -7.69 2.06
CA LEU A 10 1.02 -7.43 3.13
C LEU A 10 0.37 -6.59 4.23
N THR A 11 0.03 -7.22 5.35
CA THR A 11 -0.65 -6.56 6.49
C THR A 11 0.28 -5.64 7.28
N ASP A 12 1.57 -5.97 7.38
CA ASP A 12 2.51 -5.33 8.30
C ASP A 12 3.69 -4.64 7.61
N HIS A 13 3.60 -4.45 6.29
CA HIS A 13 4.67 -3.81 5.53
C HIS A 13 4.86 -2.33 5.91
N VAL A 14 3.75 -1.63 6.18
CA VAL A 14 3.77 -0.33 6.84
C VAL A 14 3.21 -0.52 8.25
N LYS A 15 3.99 -0.12 9.26
CA LYS A 15 3.57 -0.23 10.67
C LYS A 15 2.17 0.40 10.86
N PRO A 16 1.20 -0.29 11.51
CA PRO A 16 -0.18 0.18 11.60
C PRO A 16 -0.36 1.60 12.16
N HIS A 17 0.48 2.00 13.13
CA HIS A 17 0.46 3.36 13.68
C HIS A 17 0.91 4.44 12.67
N VAL A 18 1.93 4.15 11.85
CA VAL A 18 2.41 5.05 10.80
C VAL A 18 1.35 5.20 9.72
N LEU A 19 0.78 4.08 9.28
CA LEU A 19 -0.32 4.05 8.30
C LEU A 19 -1.50 4.92 8.76
N LYS A 20 -1.99 4.72 9.99
CA LYS A 20 -3.09 5.50 10.57
C LYS A 20 -2.77 7.01 10.62
N ARG A 21 -1.58 7.37 11.08
CA ARG A 21 -1.15 8.79 11.19
C ARG A 21 -1.04 9.46 9.82
N ASN A 22 -0.41 8.80 8.85
CA ASN A 22 -0.21 9.33 7.51
C ASN A 22 -1.54 9.41 6.73
N ASN A 23 -2.43 8.42 6.89
CA ASN A 23 -3.77 8.46 6.32
C ASN A 23 -4.63 9.59 6.93
N LYS A 24 -4.55 9.83 8.24
CA LYS A 24 -5.28 10.94 8.89
C LYS A 24 -4.83 12.30 8.36
N SER A 25 -3.54 12.45 8.06
CA SER A 25 -2.94 13.69 7.56
C SER A 25 -2.87 13.77 6.03
N LYS A 26 -3.42 12.77 5.31
CA LYS A 26 -3.40 12.67 3.84
C LYS A 26 -2.00 12.82 3.21
N LYS A 27 -0.98 12.27 3.85
CA LYS A 27 0.44 12.47 3.51
C LYS A 27 0.99 11.54 2.42
N TRP A 28 0.20 10.59 1.93
CA TRP A 28 0.69 9.67 0.91
C TRP A 28 0.73 10.33 -0.45
N GLU A 29 1.92 10.58 -0.96
CA GLU A 29 2.13 11.10 -2.30
C GLU A 29 2.03 9.98 -3.33
N TYR A 30 1.45 10.28 -4.49
CA TYR A 30 1.36 9.35 -5.60
C TYR A 30 2.75 9.07 -6.18
N GLY A 31 3.07 7.81 -6.44
CA GLY A 31 4.38 7.39 -6.97
C GLY A 31 5.18 6.56 -5.97
N TYR A 32 6.50 6.50 -6.17
CA TYR A 32 7.37 5.67 -5.35
C TYR A 32 7.72 6.34 -4.02
N ASN A 33 7.36 5.70 -2.91
CA ASN A 33 7.75 6.08 -1.56
C ASN A 33 9.03 5.32 -1.16
N LYS A 34 10.15 6.05 -1.10
CA LYS A 34 11.46 5.49 -0.76
C LYS A 34 11.58 5.01 0.69
N GLU A 35 10.88 5.65 1.63
CA GLU A 35 10.96 5.32 3.06
C GLU A 35 10.38 3.92 3.33
N HIS A 36 9.31 3.58 2.62
CA HIS A 36 8.59 2.33 2.81
C HIS A 36 8.81 1.32 1.69
N ASP A 37 9.56 1.65 0.63
CA ASP A 37 9.73 0.79 -0.55
C ASP A 37 8.39 0.31 -1.17
N ILE A 38 7.49 1.27 -1.39
CA ILE A 38 6.17 1.01 -1.97
C ILE A 38 5.83 1.99 -3.09
N VAL A 39 5.09 1.52 -4.09
CA VAL A 39 4.46 2.36 -5.09
C VAL A 39 3.04 2.70 -4.63
N VAL A 40 2.78 3.97 -4.36
CA VAL A 40 1.47 4.48 -3.98
C VAL A 40 0.68 4.81 -5.24
N ILE A 41 -0.45 4.13 -5.45
CA ILE A 41 -1.38 4.41 -6.55
C ILE A 41 -2.67 5.08 -6.06
N SER A 42 -2.56 5.94 -5.06
CA SER A 42 -3.68 6.72 -4.52
C SER A 42 -3.50 8.22 -4.76
N LYS A 43 -4.57 8.89 -5.20
CA LYS A 43 -4.60 10.35 -5.39
C LYS A 43 -5.25 11.10 -4.22
N THR A 44 -5.74 10.40 -3.20
CA THR A 44 -6.49 11.01 -2.08
C THR A 44 -5.60 11.38 -0.89
N GLY A 45 -4.31 11.05 -0.95
CA GLY A 45 -3.38 11.17 0.18
C GLY A 45 -3.48 10.02 1.19
N GLN A 46 -4.32 9.01 0.93
CA GLN A 46 -4.58 7.89 1.82
C GLN A 46 -4.35 6.57 1.09
N ILE A 47 -3.87 5.55 1.79
CA ILE A 47 -3.73 4.19 1.24
C ILE A 47 -4.51 3.17 2.07
N GLY A 48 -4.98 2.11 1.42
CA GLY A 48 -5.60 0.93 2.03
C GLY A 48 -4.60 -0.21 2.12
N ASP A 49 -4.93 -1.33 1.48
CA ASP A 49 -4.10 -2.52 1.47
C ASP A 49 -2.84 -2.34 0.62
N VAL A 50 -1.76 -3.02 1.03
CA VAL A 50 -0.51 -3.11 0.27
C VAL A 50 -0.43 -4.49 -0.36
N TYR A 51 -0.36 -4.53 -1.68
CA TYR A 51 -0.28 -5.76 -2.45
C TYR A 51 1.17 -5.96 -2.89
N GLU A 52 1.66 -7.19 -2.79
CA GLU A 52 2.92 -7.61 -3.37
C GLU A 52 2.65 -8.49 -4.58
N ILE A 53 3.11 -8.03 -5.75
CA ILE A 53 3.08 -8.78 -7.00
C ILE A 53 4.52 -9.05 -7.37
N GLN A 54 4.93 -10.31 -7.24
CA GLN A 54 6.35 -10.71 -7.33
C GLN A 54 7.19 -9.91 -6.31
N ASN A 55 8.08 -9.02 -6.75
CA ASN A 55 8.93 -8.20 -5.88
C ASN A 55 8.46 -6.74 -5.78
N LEU A 56 7.32 -6.40 -6.37
CA LEU A 56 6.78 -5.04 -6.40
C LEU A 56 5.66 -4.87 -5.37
N LYS A 57 5.81 -3.88 -4.50
CA LYS A 57 4.85 -3.56 -3.45
C LYS A 57 4.04 -2.34 -3.85
N ILE A 58 2.73 -2.47 -3.85
CA ILE A 58 1.79 -1.48 -4.38
C ILE A 58 0.78 -1.14 -3.30
N ALA A 59 0.75 0.10 -2.87
CA ALA A 59 -0.24 0.61 -1.93
C ALA A 59 -1.47 1.13 -2.70
N LEU A 60 -2.60 0.45 -2.52
CA LEU A 60 -3.85 0.76 -3.16
C LEU A 60 -4.55 1.95 -2.48
N PRO A 61 -5.42 2.70 -3.18
CA PRO A 61 -6.31 3.64 -2.52
C PRO A 61 -7.23 2.91 -1.52
N PRO A 62 -7.66 3.56 -0.43
CA PRO A 62 -8.60 2.96 0.50
C PRO A 62 -9.89 2.59 -0.22
N PHE A 63 -10.33 1.35 -0.06
CA PHE A 63 -11.59 0.89 -0.60
C PHE A 63 -12.74 1.63 0.09
N LYS A 64 -13.38 2.53 -0.65
CA LYS A 64 -14.68 3.10 -0.28
C LYS A 64 -15.72 2.30 -1.05
N GLY A 65 -16.26 1.26 -0.43
CA GLY A 65 -17.41 0.55 -0.99
C GLY A 65 -18.56 1.52 -1.30
N LYS A 66 -19.44 1.14 -2.21
CA LYS A 66 -20.77 1.78 -2.34
C LYS A 66 -21.64 1.42 -1.15
#